data_AF-A0A5Q0BKX1-F1
#
_entry.id   AF-A0A5Q0BKX1-F1
#
_cell.length_a   1.000
_cell.length_b   1.000
_cell.length_c   1.000
_cell.angle_alpha   90.00
_cell.angle_beta   90.00
_cell.angle_gamma   90.00
#
_symmetry.space_group_name_H-M   'P 1'
#
loop_
_entity.id
_entity.type
_entity.pdbx_description
1 polymer ?
#
loop_
_entity_poly.entity_id
_entity_poly.type
_entity_poly.pdbx_seq_one_letter_code
_entity_poly.pdbx_strand_id
1 'polypeptide(L)'
;MDPIGIWTEGWGHAMRAPDTGKFLKGAENKAKANKLHSINDETQANAVLTEDLAEFSGHVAALIKVDVSDDQFGALVSFAYNVGYGSDGLGGSTLLKLLNAGNYIGAADQFPRWNKSGGKVLKGLVKRRQDERNLFLAGTSA
;
A
#
# COMPACT_ATOMS: atom_id res chain seq x y z
N MET A 1 -5.03 10.62 11.06
CA MET A 1 -4.44 11.34 9.91
C MET A 1 -3.04 10.81 9.70
N ASP A 2 -2.73 10.43 8.46
CA ASP A 2 -1.44 9.88 8.06
C ASP A 2 -0.34 10.97 7.92
N PRO A 3 0.92 10.61 7.64
CA PRO A 3 2.03 11.56 7.52
C PRO A 3 1.92 12.57 6.37
N ILE A 4 1.05 12.35 5.37
CA ILE A 4 0.84 13.28 4.24
C ILE A 4 -0.47 14.08 4.38
N GLY A 5 -1.16 13.91 5.50
CA GLY A 5 -2.32 14.71 5.89
C GLY A 5 -3.68 14.08 5.56
N ILE A 6 -3.75 12.82 5.15
CA ILE A 6 -5.02 12.14 4.82
C ILE A 6 -5.63 11.55 6.10
N TRP A 7 -6.93 11.74 6.31
CA TRP A 7 -7.66 11.08 7.39
C TRP A 7 -7.82 9.59 7.10
N THR A 8 -7.53 8.78 8.11
CA THR A 8 -7.53 7.31 8.02
C THR A 8 -8.23 6.73 9.24
N GLU A 9 -8.88 5.58 9.08
CA GLU A 9 -9.51 4.81 10.16
C GLU A 9 -9.17 3.32 10.07
N GLY A 10 -9.47 2.56 11.13
CA GLY A 10 -9.15 1.14 11.22
C GLY A 10 -7.67 0.83 10.93
N TRP A 11 -7.43 -0.12 10.02
CA TRP A 11 -6.10 -0.58 9.63
C TRP A 11 -5.43 0.26 8.53
N GLY A 12 -5.75 1.54 8.44
CA GLY A 12 -5.17 2.46 7.46
C GLY A 12 -6.07 2.75 6.26
N HIS A 13 -7.37 2.44 6.37
CA HIS A 13 -8.36 2.78 5.36
C HIS A 13 -8.44 4.30 5.19
N ALA A 14 -8.17 4.79 3.97
CA ALA A 14 -8.10 6.21 3.68
C ALA A 14 -9.50 6.79 3.42
N MET A 15 -9.93 7.70 4.30
CA MET A 15 -11.28 8.23 4.28
C MET A 15 -11.50 9.16 3.08
N ARG A 16 -12.64 8.99 2.40
CA ARG A 16 -13.03 9.79 1.24
C ARG A 16 -14.33 10.56 1.51
N ALA A 17 -14.43 11.71 0.87
CA ALA A 17 -15.64 12.52 0.83
C ALA A 17 -16.72 11.82 -0.02
N PRO A 18 -17.89 11.44 0.53
CA PRO A 18 -18.90 10.67 -0.21
C PRO A 18 -19.43 11.37 -1.46
N ASP A 19 -19.44 12.69 -1.44
CA ASP A 19 -19.91 13.57 -2.51
C ASP A 19 -18.94 13.69 -3.69
N THR A 20 -17.63 13.49 -3.45
CA THR A 20 -16.60 13.73 -4.49
C THR A 20 -15.67 12.55 -4.73
N GLY A 21 -15.68 11.54 -3.85
CA GLY A 21 -14.71 10.44 -3.84
C GLY A 21 -13.27 10.85 -3.49
N LYS A 22 -13.02 12.15 -3.23
CA LYS A 22 -11.68 12.66 -2.93
C LYS A 22 -11.28 12.32 -1.50
N PHE A 23 -10.00 12.07 -1.28
CA PHE A 23 -9.45 11.89 0.06
C PHE A 23 -9.73 13.10 0.96
N LEU A 24 -10.13 12.82 2.20
CA LEU A 24 -10.23 13.84 3.24
C LEU A 24 -8.81 14.21 3.68
N LYS A 25 -8.25 15.26 3.09
CA LYS A 25 -6.89 15.75 3.37
C LYS A 25 -6.92 17.03 4.18
N GLY A 26 -5.98 17.20 5.10
CA GLY A 26 -5.79 18.43 5.86
C GLY A 26 -6.65 18.53 7.13
N ALA A 27 -6.25 19.45 8.01
CA ALA A 27 -6.88 19.67 9.31
C ALA A 27 -8.29 20.27 9.17
N GLU A 28 -8.55 21.00 8.09
CA GLU A 28 -9.85 21.56 7.74
C GLU A 28 -10.95 20.48 7.61
N ASN A 29 -10.56 19.25 7.25
CA ASN A 29 -11.49 18.13 7.12
C ASN A 29 -11.75 17.38 8.43
N LYS A 30 -11.19 17.82 9.58
CA LYS A 30 -11.33 17.13 10.87
C LYS A 30 -12.78 16.88 11.27
N ALA A 31 -13.64 17.90 11.17
CA ALA A 31 -15.04 17.77 11.55
C ALA A 31 -15.79 16.77 10.63
N LYS A 32 -15.47 16.79 9.33
CA LYS A 32 -16.04 15.86 8.34
C LYS A 32 -15.56 14.42 8.59
N ALA A 33 -14.26 14.23 8.81
CA ALA A 33 -13.67 12.93 9.13
C ALA A 33 -14.28 12.34 10.42
N ASN A 34 -14.34 13.12 11.50
CA ASN A 34 -14.95 12.67 12.76
C ASN A 34 -16.44 12.29 12.59
N LYS A 35 -17.18 13.01 11.75
CA LYS A 35 -18.60 12.71 11.48
C LYS A 35 -18.77 11.44 10.63
N LEU A 36 -17.85 11.18 9.70
CA LEU A 36 -17.91 10.04 8.78
C LEU A 36 -17.31 8.76 9.36
N HIS A 37 -16.52 8.87 10.44
CA HIS A 37 -15.92 7.73 11.10
C HIS A 37 -16.97 6.68 11.48
N SER A 38 -16.73 5.44 11.06
CA SER A 38 -17.69 4.34 11.28
C SER A 38 -17.05 3.07 11.84
N ILE A 39 -15.72 2.96 11.84
CA ILE A 39 -14.99 1.79 12.34
C ILE A 39 -14.69 1.95 13.84
N ASN A 40 -15.51 1.33 14.70
CA ASN A 40 -15.39 1.46 16.15
C ASN A 40 -14.75 0.24 16.83
N ASP A 41 -14.66 -0.89 16.13
CA ASP A 41 -14.09 -2.13 16.65
C ASP A 41 -13.27 -2.89 15.61
N GLU A 42 -12.59 -3.95 16.08
CA GLU A 42 -11.74 -4.79 15.26
C GLU A 42 -12.52 -5.58 14.19
N THR A 43 -13.77 -5.96 14.47
CA THR A 43 -14.61 -6.70 13.50
C THR A 43 -14.91 -5.81 12.29
N GLN A 44 -15.31 -4.57 12.54
CA GLN A 44 -15.52 -3.57 11.50
C GLN A 44 -14.21 -3.24 10.76
N ALA A 45 -13.10 -3.11 11.49
CA ALA A 45 -11.80 -2.84 10.89
C ALA A 45 -11.36 -3.98 9.95
N ASN A 46 -11.57 -5.24 10.34
CA ASN A 46 -11.23 -6.41 9.55
C ASN A 46 -12.15 -6.58 8.33
N ALA A 47 -13.43 -6.25 8.46
CA ALA A 47 -14.36 -6.23 7.33
C ALA A 47 -13.91 -5.22 6.26
N VAL A 48 -13.63 -3.97 6.66
CA VAL A 48 -13.14 -2.94 5.73
C VAL A 48 -11.77 -3.30 5.15
N LEU A 49 -10.87 -3.85 5.96
CA LEU A 49 -9.58 -4.33 5.45
C LEU A 49 -9.74 -5.43 4.40
N THR A 50 -10.72 -6.32 4.56
CA THR A 50 -11.00 -7.38 3.58
C THR A 50 -11.46 -6.78 2.24
N GLU A 51 -12.31 -5.76 2.28
CA GLU A 51 -12.74 -5.03 1.08
C GLU A 51 -11.58 -4.30 0.41
N ASP A 52 -10.78 -3.56 1.19
CA ASP A 52 -9.59 -2.90 0.67
C ASP A 52 -8.64 -3.95 0.02
N LEU A 53 -8.35 -5.06 0.70
CA LEU A 53 -7.46 -6.09 0.18
C LEU A 53 -7.99 -6.70 -1.13
N ALA A 54 -9.30 -6.85 -1.29
CA ALA A 54 -9.88 -7.31 -2.55
C ALA A 54 -9.63 -6.30 -3.68
N GLU A 55 -9.82 -5.01 -3.43
CA GLU A 55 -9.51 -3.94 -4.39
C GLU A 55 -8.02 -3.94 -4.76
N PHE A 56 -7.14 -3.85 -3.75
CA PHE A 56 -5.70 -3.77 -3.96
C PHE A 56 -5.16 -5.02 -4.66
N SER A 57 -5.60 -6.21 -4.27
CA SER A 57 -5.19 -7.46 -4.91
C SER A 57 -5.61 -7.49 -6.39
N GLY A 58 -6.84 -7.07 -6.71
CA GLY A 58 -7.30 -6.99 -8.10
C GLY A 58 -6.44 -6.05 -8.95
N HIS A 59 -6.12 -4.86 -8.44
CA HIS A 59 -5.27 -3.91 -9.14
C HIS A 59 -3.82 -4.40 -9.28
N VAL A 60 -3.24 -4.98 -8.23
CA VAL A 60 -1.88 -5.52 -8.27
C VAL A 60 -1.79 -6.68 -9.27
N ALA A 61 -2.76 -7.59 -9.28
CA ALA A 61 -2.81 -8.69 -10.23
C ALA A 61 -2.84 -8.18 -11.67
N ALA A 62 -3.62 -7.14 -11.97
CA ALA A 62 -3.69 -6.55 -13.30
C ALA A 62 -2.39 -5.86 -13.77
N LEU A 63 -1.51 -5.47 -12.83
CA LEU A 63 -0.24 -4.81 -13.13
C LEU A 63 0.91 -5.80 -13.40
N ILE A 64 0.82 -7.01 -12.85
CA ILE A 64 1.84 -8.06 -12.98
C ILE A 64 1.68 -8.79 -14.32
N LYS A 65 2.79 -9.07 -14.99
CA LYS A 65 2.85 -9.69 -16.33
C LYS A 65 3.67 -10.99 -16.37
N VAL A 66 4.16 -11.42 -15.22
CA VAL A 66 5.00 -12.61 -15.05
C VAL A 66 4.42 -13.44 -13.91
N ASP A 67 4.77 -14.72 -13.87
CA ASP A 67 4.36 -15.58 -12.77
C ASP A 67 5.00 -15.11 -11.46
N VAL A 68 4.22 -15.08 -10.40
CA VAL A 68 4.67 -14.75 -9.04
C VAL A 68 4.13 -15.77 -8.07
N SER A 69 4.88 -16.05 -7.00
CA SER A 69 4.38 -16.85 -5.89
C SER A 69 3.42 -16.04 -5.00
N ASP A 70 2.66 -16.73 -4.15
CA ASP A 70 1.74 -16.10 -3.20
C ASP A 70 2.46 -15.11 -2.27
N ASP A 71 3.69 -15.44 -1.84
CA ASP A 71 4.52 -14.56 -1.01
C ASP A 71 4.95 -13.29 -1.76
N GLN A 72 5.36 -13.43 -3.03
CA GLN A 72 5.69 -12.28 -3.87
C GLN A 72 4.46 -11.40 -4.11
N PHE A 73 3.31 -12.01 -4.40
CA PHE A 73 2.05 -11.30 -4.59
C PHE A 73 1.64 -10.56 -3.31
N GLY A 74 1.66 -11.25 -2.15
CA GLY A 74 1.35 -10.65 -0.85
C GLY A 74 2.27 -9.48 -0.49
N ALA A 75 3.57 -9.58 -0.79
CA ALA A 75 4.51 -8.47 -0.60
C ALA A 75 4.17 -7.26 -1.49
N LEU A 76 3.78 -7.49 -2.74
CA LEU A 76 3.37 -6.43 -3.67
C LEU A 76 2.03 -5.78 -3.27
N VAL A 77 1.07 -6.57 -2.77
CA VAL A 77 -0.20 -6.05 -2.23
C VAL A 77 0.04 -5.20 -1.00
N SER A 78 0.85 -5.68 -0.04
CA SER A 78 1.21 -4.91 1.15
C SER A 78 1.93 -3.60 0.81
N PHE A 79 2.83 -3.65 -0.19
CA PHE A 79 3.52 -2.48 -0.71
C PHE A 79 2.54 -1.48 -1.35
N ALA A 80 1.69 -1.95 -2.26
CA ALA A 80 0.69 -1.14 -2.93
C ALA A 80 -0.32 -0.53 -1.95
N TYR A 81 -0.73 -1.24 -0.91
CA TYR A 81 -1.60 -0.71 0.16
C TYR A 81 -0.99 0.55 0.80
N ASN A 82 0.34 0.62 0.90
CA ASN A 82 1.01 1.76 1.51
C ASN A 82 1.31 2.91 0.54
N VAL A 83 1.70 2.60 -0.70
CA VAL A 83 2.16 3.63 -1.66
C VAL A 83 1.16 3.92 -2.78
N GLY A 84 0.05 3.18 -2.83
CA GLY A 84 -0.92 3.17 -3.91
C GLY A 84 -0.54 2.19 -5.04
N TYR A 85 -1.55 1.72 -5.77
CA TYR A 85 -1.38 0.92 -6.99
C TYR A 85 -1.19 1.76 -8.27
N GLY A 86 -1.47 3.07 -8.23
CA GLY A 86 -1.40 3.97 -9.39
C GLY A 86 0.03 4.28 -9.88
N SER A 87 0.15 5.20 -10.84
CA SER A 87 1.44 5.61 -11.44
C SER A 87 2.44 6.16 -10.43
N ASP A 88 1.97 6.88 -9.41
CA ASP A 88 2.84 7.44 -8.36
C ASP A 88 3.25 6.40 -7.29
N GLY A 89 2.68 5.19 -7.36
CA GLY A 89 2.94 4.07 -6.46
C GLY A 89 3.52 2.86 -7.19
N LEU A 90 2.97 1.67 -6.97
CA LEU A 90 3.46 0.43 -7.59
C LEU A 90 3.43 0.49 -9.12
N GLY A 91 2.35 0.99 -9.73
CA GLY A 91 2.11 0.96 -11.17
C GLY A 91 3.17 1.68 -12.01
N GLY A 92 3.78 2.76 -11.50
CA GLY A 92 4.89 3.46 -12.17
C GLY A 92 6.28 3.15 -11.59
N SER A 93 6.37 2.22 -10.64
CA SER A 93 7.61 1.96 -9.93
C SER A 93 8.66 1.24 -10.79
N THR A 94 9.93 1.52 -10.51
CA THR A 94 11.04 0.69 -11.03
C THR A 94 10.96 -0.75 -10.54
N LEU A 95 10.36 -0.98 -9.36
CA LEU A 95 10.11 -2.30 -8.79
C LEU A 95 9.26 -3.15 -9.76
N LEU A 96 8.07 -2.67 -10.11
CA LEU A 96 7.17 -3.37 -11.03
C LEU A 96 7.78 -3.54 -12.41
N LYS A 97 8.52 -2.53 -12.90
CA LYS A 97 9.24 -2.61 -14.18
C LYS A 97 10.25 -3.76 -14.21
N LEU A 98 11.05 -3.91 -13.15
CA LEU A 98 12.04 -4.98 -13.04
C LEU A 98 11.38 -6.35 -12.88
N LEU A 99 10.32 -6.44 -12.08
CA LEU A 99 9.53 -7.66 -11.92
C LEU A 99 8.98 -8.13 -13.26
N ASN A 100 8.29 -7.25 -14.00
CA ASN A 100 7.70 -7.58 -15.29
C ASN A 100 8.73 -7.85 -16.39
N ALA A 101 10.02 -7.60 -16.13
CA ALA A 101 11.14 -8.00 -16.98
C ALA A 101 11.77 -9.34 -16.53
N GLY A 102 11.19 -10.03 -15.54
CA GLY A 102 11.70 -11.27 -14.97
C GLY A 102 12.88 -11.09 -14.01
N ASN A 103 13.25 -9.85 -13.65
CA ASN A 103 14.35 -9.57 -12.74
C ASN A 103 13.85 -9.49 -11.28
N TYR A 104 13.54 -10.65 -10.69
CA TYR A 104 12.98 -10.75 -9.34
C TYR A 104 13.91 -10.18 -8.26
N ILE A 105 15.21 -10.47 -8.31
CA ILE A 105 16.18 -9.94 -7.36
C ILE A 105 16.29 -8.41 -7.48
N GLY A 106 16.38 -7.91 -8.72
CA GLY A 106 16.40 -6.48 -8.98
C GLY A 106 15.13 -5.77 -8.49
N ALA A 107 13.97 -6.41 -8.63
CA ALA A 107 12.71 -5.91 -8.08
C ALA A 107 12.74 -5.89 -6.54
N ALA A 108 13.19 -6.97 -5.90
CA ALA A 108 13.34 -7.06 -4.44
C ALA A 108 14.24 -5.93 -3.89
N ASP A 109 15.31 -5.57 -4.60
CA ASP A 109 16.21 -4.50 -4.20
C ASP A 109 15.64 -3.08 -4.40
N GLN A 110 14.46 -2.94 -5.04
CA GLN A 110 13.77 -1.66 -5.10
C GLN A 110 12.95 -1.34 -3.85
N PHE A 111 12.51 -2.33 -3.06
CA PHE A 111 11.68 -2.07 -1.86
C PHE A 111 12.31 -1.04 -0.90
N PRO A 112 13.61 -1.13 -0.51
CA PRO A 112 14.21 -0.20 0.45
C PRO A 112 14.24 1.27 0.00
N ARG A 113 14.06 1.55 -1.31
CA ARG A 113 14.04 2.92 -1.84
C ARG A 113 12.77 3.69 -1.47
N TRP A 114 11.72 2.99 -1.10
CA TRP A 114 10.40 3.55 -0.75
C TRP A 114 10.26 3.76 0.77
N ASN A 115 11.23 4.46 1.35
CA ASN A 115 11.36 4.67 2.80
C ASN A 115 11.19 6.13 3.24
N LYS A 116 10.78 7.03 2.33
CA LYS A 116 10.66 8.46 2.60
C LYS A 116 9.21 8.92 2.59
N SER A 117 8.91 9.90 3.43
CA SER A 117 7.70 10.72 3.36
C SER A 117 8.04 12.17 3.71
N GLY A 118 7.45 13.13 3.00
CA GLY A 118 7.80 14.56 3.16
C GLY A 118 9.30 14.85 2.97
N GLY A 119 9.97 14.09 2.09
CA GLY A 119 11.42 14.20 1.83
C GLY A 119 12.34 13.58 2.90
N LYS A 120 11.79 13.04 3.99
CA LYS A 120 12.56 12.47 5.11
C LYS A 120 12.43 10.95 5.16
N VAL A 121 13.53 10.26 5.46
CA VAL A 121 13.51 8.82 5.73
C VAL A 121 12.77 8.56 7.04
N LEU A 122 11.82 7.62 7.03
CA LEU A 122 11.06 7.21 8.21
C LEU A 122 11.48 5.80 8.64
N LYS A 123 11.89 5.64 9.91
CA LYS A 123 12.33 4.34 10.46
C LYS A 123 11.27 3.24 10.29
N GLY A 124 9.99 3.58 10.48
CA GLY A 124 8.88 2.63 10.28
C GLY A 124 8.78 2.13 8.84
N LEU A 125 8.99 3.01 7.85
CA LEU A 125 9.00 2.61 6.44
C LEU A 125 10.24 1.77 6.11
N VAL A 126 11.42 2.09 6.67
CA VAL A 126 12.61 1.25 6.49
C VAL A 126 12.35 -0.18 6.93
N LYS A 127 11.80 -0.38 8.14
CA LYS A 127 11.45 -1.71 8.65
C LYS A 127 10.41 -2.39 7.75
N ARG A 128 9.31 -1.69 7.44
CA ARG A 128 8.23 -2.24 6.60
C ARG A 128 8.74 -2.70 5.23
N ARG A 129 9.55 -1.90 4.56
CA ARG A 129 10.15 -2.25 3.26
C ARG A 129 11.09 -3.44 3.34
N GLN A 130 11.82 -3.60 4.45
CA GLN A 130 12.65 -4.78 4.66
C GLN A 130 11.81 -6.05 4.86
N ASP A 131 10.74 -5.97 5.64
CA ASP A 131 9.84 -7.10 5.89
C ASP A 131 9.15 -7.54 4.58
N GLU A 132 8.66 -6.60 3.78
CA GLU A 132 8.06 -6.87 2.46
C GLU A 132 9.09 -7.46 1.47
N ARG A 133 10.33 -6.93 1.44
CA ARG A 133 11.42 -7.51 0.64
C ARG A 133 11.72 -8.95 1.05
N ASN A 134 11.77 -9.22 2.35
CA ASN A 134 12.07 -10.56 2.86
C ASN A 134 10.98 -11.55 2.47
N LEU A 135 9.70 -11.16 2.58
CA LEU A 135 8.58 -11.97 2.12
C LEU A 135 8.68 -12.23 0.61
N PHE A 136 8.93 -11.19 -0.19
CA PHE A 136 9.09 -11.33 -1.65
C PHE A 136 10.22 -12.30 -2.03
N LEU A 137 11.34 -12.26 -1.31
CA LEU A 137 12.47 -13.17 -1.54
C LEU A 137 12.22 -14.59 -1.03
N ALA A 138 11.44 -14.78 0.04
CA ALA A 138 11.07 -16.11 0.52
C ALA A 138 10.29 -16.89 -0.55
N GLY A 139 9.46 -16.19 -1.31
CA GLY A 139 8.74 -16.73 -2.46
C GLY A 139 9.57 -16.94 -3.73
N THR A 140 10.87 -16.59 -3.71
CA THR A 140 11.81 -16.82 -4.80
C THR A 140 12.59 -18.10 -4.48
N SER A 141 11.97 -19.25 -4.64
CA SER A 141 12.65 -20.54 -4.44
C SER A 141 13.89 -20.64 -5.34
N ALA A 142 14.98 -21.17 -4.78
CA ALA A 142 16.30 -21.35 -5.39
C ALA A 142 16.30 -22.21 -6.67
#